data_AF-A0A7C5WUW7-F1
#
_entry.id   AF-A0A7C5WUW7-F1
#
_cell.length_a   1.000
_cell.length_b   1.000
_cell.length_c   1.000
_cell.angle_alpha   90.00
_cell.angle_beta   90.00
_cell.angle_gamma   90.00
#
_symmetry.space_group_name_H-M   'P 1'
#
loop_
_entity.id
_entity.type
_entity.pdbx_description
1 polymer ?
#
loop_
_entity_poly.entity_id
_entity_poly.type
_entity_poly.pdbx_seq_one_letter_code
_entity_poly.pdbx_strand_id
1 'polypeptide(L)' 'EVKLELICEDHCIDEAVDIIRKKARTGQRNAGWIYVFDVKQAYPIE' A
#
# COMPACT_ATOMS: atom_id res chain seq x y z
N GLU A 1 16.00 1.19 -3.52
CA GLU A 1 14.54 1.14 -3.78
C GLU A 1 13.99 -0.09 -3.06
N VAL A 2 12.85 0.03 -2.39
CA VAL A 2 12.23 -1.05 -1.59
C VAL A 2 10.76 -1.14 -1.98
N LYS A 3 10.24 -2.36 -2.15
CA LYS A 3 8.82 -2.62 -2.39
C LYS A 3 8.15 -3.07 -1.09
N LEU A 4 6.99 -2.49 -0.79
CA LEU A 4 6.09 -2.90 0.28
C LEU A 4 4.77 -3.35 -0.35
N GLU A 5 4.23 -4.49 0.09
CA GLU A 5 2.90 -4.96 -0.28
C GLU A 5 2.05 -5.09 1.00
N LEU A 6 0.83 -4.57 0.94
CA LEU A 6 -0.15 -4.64 2.01
C LEU A 6 -1.47 -5.09 1.41
N ILE A 7 -2.01 -6.20 1.93
CA ILE A 7 -3.34 -6.69 1.60
C ILE A 7 -4.24 -6.28 2.77
N CYS A 8 -5.34 -5.61 2.48
CA CYS A 8 -6.30 -5.15 3.47
C CYS A 8 -7.72 -5.19 2.90
N GLU A 9 -8.70 -5.14 3.80
CA GLU A 9 -10.10 -4.93 3.45
C GLU A 9 -10.30 -3.58 2.73
N ASP A 10 -11.30 -3.50 1.85
CA ASP A 10 -11.56 -2.33 1.00
C ASP A 10 -11.74 -1.03 1.81
N HIS A 11 -12.41 -1.13 2.96
CA HIS A 11 -12.67 0.04 3.81
C HIS A 11 -11.41 0.63 4.47
N CYS A 12 -10.29 -0.10 4.45
CA CYS A 12 -9.02 0.33 5.00
C CYS A 12 -8.12 1.07 3.98
N ILE A 13 -8.49 1.06 2.68
CA ILE A 13 -7.62 1.56 1.60
C ILE A 13 -7.22 3.02 1.83
N ASP A 14 -8.19 3.90 2.08
CA ASP A 14 -7.93 5.34 2.22
C ASP A 14 -7.01 5.62 3.40
N GLU A 15 -7.25 4.98 4.55
CA GLU A 15 -6.42 5.14 5.74
C GLU A 15 -4.99 4.62 5.52
N ALA A 16 -4.86 3.45 4.90
CA ALA A 16 -3.56 2.85 4.60
C ALA A 16 -2.72 3.74 3.67
N VAL A 17 -3.32 4.23 2.58
CA VAL A 17 -2.67 5.17 1.65
C VAL A 17 -2.22 6.42 2.39
N ASP A 18 -3.07 6.98 3.25
CA ASP A 18 -2.78 8.19 4.00
C ASP A 18 -1.60 8.02 4.96
N ILE A 19 -1.56 6.91 5.69
CA ILE A 19 -0.46 6.58 6.61
C ILE A 19 0.84 6.44 5.83
N ILE A 20 0.84 5.65 4.74
CA ILE A 20 2.05 5.41 3.93
C ILE A 20 2.54 6.72 3.33
N ARG A 21 1.67 7.56 2.75
CA ARG A 21 2.07 8.87 2.20
C ARG A 21 2.71 9.79 3.24
N LYS A 22 2.21 9.76 4.49
CA LYS A 22 2.74 10.60 5.58
C LYS A 22 4.09 10.09 6.08
N LYS A 23 4.28 8.76 6.17
CA LYS A 23 5.46 8.14 6.79
C LYS A 23 6.58 7.77 5.83
N ALA A 24 6.27 7.49 4.55
CA ALA A 24 7.26 7.10 3.54
C ALA A 24 8.01 8.28 2.90
N ARG A 25 7.78 9.51 3.35
CA ARG A 25 8.49 10.69 2.84
C ARG A 25 9.98 10.61 3.18
N THR A 26 10.82 10.60 2.14
CA THR A 26 12.28 10.54 2.27
C THR A 26 12.98 11.89 2.15
N GLY A 27 12.22 12.96 1.91
CA GLY A 27 12.76 14.30 1.59
C GLY A 27 13.20 14.48 0.14
N GLN A 28 13.16 13.43 -0.68
CA GLN A 28 13.42 13.50 -2.11
C GLN A 28 12.21 14.04 -2.88
N ARG A 29 12.44 14.70 -4.02
CA ARG A 29 11.38 15.25 -4.87
C ARG A 29 10.35 14.19 -5.29
N ASN A 30 10.84 12.99 -5.62
CA ASN A 30 10.02 11.81 -5.91
C ASN A 30 10.36 10.73 -4.88
N ALA A 31 9.57 10.60 -3.83
CA ALA A 31 9.80 9.63 -2.76
C ALA A 31 9.35 8.19 -3.10
N GLY A 32 8.69 8.00 -4.25
CA GLY A 32 8.16 6.71 -4.70
C GLY A 32 6.71 6.82 -5.15
N TRP A 33 6.07 5.65 -5.31
CA TRP A 33 4.70 5.51 -5.78
C TRP A 33 3.92 4.55 -4.89
N ILE A 34 2.62 4.77 -4.79
CA ILE A 34 1.68 3.82 -4.18
C ILE A 34 0.76 3.37 -5.30
N TYR A 35 0.61 2.06 -5.46
CA TYR A 35 -0.31 1.45 -6.40
C TYR A 35 -1.36 0.67 -5.61
N VAL A 36 -2.62 0.81 -5.99
CA VAL A 36 -3.75 0.08 -5.39
C VAL A 36 -4.30 -0.86 -6.45
N PHE A 37 -4.51 -2.12 -6.09
CA PHE A 37 -5.04 -3.15 -6.96
C PHE A 37 -6.11 -3.93 -6.22
N ASP A 38 -7.21 -4.25 -6.90
CA ASP A 38 -8.25 -5.12 -6.33
C ASP A 38 -7.77 -6.58 -6.32
N VAL A 39 -7.86 -7.22 -5.16
CA VAL A 39 -7.66 -8.67 -5.04
C VAL A 39 -9.01 -9.35 -5.18
N LYS A 40 -9.27 -9.90 -6.37
CA LYS A 40 -10.56 -10.54 -6.67
C LYS A 40 -10.81 -11.81 -5.86
N GLN A 41 -9.75 -12.57 -5.59
CA GLN A 41 -9.83 -13.88 -4.93
C GLN A 41 -8.53 -14.12 -4.15
N ALA A 42 -8.67 -14.70 -2.96
CA ALA A 42 -7.58 -15.21 -2.15
C ALA A 42 -7.98 -16.58 -1.61
N TYR A 43 -7.03 -17.51 -1.60
CA TYR A 43 -7.25 -18.88 -1.12
C TYR A 43 -6.26 -19.17 -0.01
N PRO A 44 -6.68 -19.84 1.09
CA PRO A 44 -5.76 -20.32 2.10
C PRO A 44 -4.87 -21.43 1.52
N ILE A 45 -3.64 -21.54 2.04
CA ILE A 45 -2.78 -22.71 1.82
C ILE A 45 -3.05 -23.67 2.97
N GLU A 46 -3.37 -24.92 2.65
CA GLU A 46 -3.53 -26.02 3.62
C GLU A 46 -2.21 -26.76 3.88
#